data_AF-A0A969NE18-F1
#
_entry.id   AF-A0A969NE18-F1
#
_cell.length_a   1.000
_cell.length_b   1.000
_cell.length_c   1.000
_cell.angle_alpha   90.00
_cell.angle_beta   90.00
_cell.angle_gamma   90.00
#
_symmetry.space_group_name_H-M   'P 1'
#
loop_
_entity.id
_entity.type
_entity.pdbx_description
1 polymer ?
#
loop_
_entity_poly.entity_id
_entity_poly.type
_entity_poly.pdbx_seq_one_letter_code
_entity_poly.pdbx_strand_id
1 'polypeptide(L)'
;DISTQIISFVNDSIQSSGNQIFFNGEKFTVDPECMGLKMVITGYLLTLVMIAWFERRSKKELTFLKVILILLIVSILIIISNLFRIIGIIFAKAAPETFLHEMIGISSLIVYVVIPVYFLSRFFYKKFATPVKLKIEKGLQKNLSYGFQFY
;
A
#
# COMPACT_ATOMS: atom_id res chain seq x y z
N ASP A 1 -8.96 1.88 21.03
CA ASP A 1 -7.61 2.03 20.45
C ASP A 1 -6.94 0.68 20.24
N ILE A 2 -7.05 0.12 19.04
CA ILE A 2 -6.40 -1.15 18.66
C ILE A 2 -4.87 -0.99 18.69
N SER A 3 -4.40 0.22 18.38
CA SER A 3 -2.99 0.60 18.40
C SER A 3 -2.35 0.48 19.79
N THR A 4 -3.08 0.83 20.86
CA THR A 4 -2.54 0.79 22.23
C THR A 4 -2.45 -0.62 22.79
N GLN A 5 -3.39 -1.52 22.42
CA GLN A 5 -3.35 -2.93 22.82
C GLN A 5 -2.18 -3.70 22.19
N ILE A 6 -1.80 -3.36 20.96
CA ILE A 6 -0.67 -3.99 20.27
C ILE A 6 0.65 -3.53 20.88
N ILE A 7 0.75 -2.27 21.29
CA ILE A 7 1.98 -1.68 21.86
C ILE A 7 2.23 -2.19 23.28
N SER A 8 1.19 -2.35 24.11
CA SER A 8 1.33 -2.90 25.47
C SER A 8 1.78 -4.36 25.51
N PHE A 9 1.59 -5.12 24.43
CA PHE A 9 2.01 -6.52 24.35
C PHE A 9 3.51 -6.68 24.05
N VAL A 10 4.15 -5.63 23.51
CA VAL A 10 5.56 -5.68 23.06
C VAL A 10 6.53 -5.25 24.15
N ASN A 11 6.13 -4.37 25.09
CA ASN A 11 7.01 -3.94 26.18
C ASN A 11 6.24 -3.20 27.31
N ASP A 12 6.31 -3.71 28.55
CA ASP A 12 5.68 -3.11 29.75
C ASP A 12 6.21 -1.71 30.11
N SER A 13 7.31 -1.26 29.49
CA SER A 13 7.90 0.06 29.71
C SER A 13 7.32 1.19 28.85
N ILE A 14 6.39 0.88 27.94
CA ILE A 14 5.78 1.86 27.03
C ILE A 14 4.42 2.29 27.61
N GLN A 15 4.43 3.35 28.41
CA GLN A 15 3.19 4.03 28.81
C GLN A 15 2.71 4.91 27.66
N SER A 16 1.56 4.57 27.10
CA SER A 16 0.87 5.39 26.11
C SER A 16 -0.21 6.20 26.82
N SER A 17 -0.10 7.52 26.81
CA SER A 17 -1.16 8.42 27.26
C SER A 17 -1.63 9.26 26.07
N GLY A 18 -2.69 8.82 25.40
CA GLY A 18 -3.16 9.43 24.15
C GLY A 18 -2.19 9.21 22.98
N ASN A 19 -1.82 10.27 22.26
CA ASN A 19 -0.93 10.25 21.10
C ASN A 19 0.58 10.40 21.46
N GLN A 20 0.92 10.17 22.73
CA GLN A 20 2.26 10.34 23.27
C GLN A 20 2.84 8.99 23.68
N ILE A 21 4.03 8.69 23.15
CA ILE A 21 4.81 7.50 23.48
C ILE A 21 5.94 7.95 24.42
N PHE A 22 6.00 7.37 25.61
CA PHE A 22 7.11 7.58 26.53
C PHE A 22 8.15 6.48 26.31
N PHE A 23 9.37 6.86 25.92
CA PHE A 23 10.49 5.92 25.74
C PHE A 23 11.71 6.45 26.50
N ASN A 24 12.16 5.70 27.50
CA ASN A 24 13.36 5.99 28.29
C ASN A 24 13.38 7.40 28.96
N GLY A 25 12.21 7.90 29.39
CA GLY A 25 12.07 9.22 30.04
C GLY A 25 11.89 10.40 29.08
N GLU A 26 12.04 10.20 27.77
CA GLU A 26 11.77 11.21 26.74
C GLU A 26 10.34 11.08 26.20
N LYS A 27 9.67 12.23 26.01
CA LYS A 27 8.32 12.32 25.45
C LYS A 27 8.39 12.39 23.93
N PHE A 28 7.92 11.35 23.25
CA PHE A 28 7.68 11.38 21.82
C PHE A 28 6.21 11.67 21.57
N THR A 29 5.91 12.90 21.13
CA THR A 29 4.57 13.23 20.65
C THR A 29 4.48 12.76 19.21
N VAL A 30 3.59 11.81 18.93
CA VAL A 30 3.34 11.39 17.55
C VAL A 30 2.52 12.49 16.91
N ASP A 31 3.16 13.38 16.15
CA ASP A 31 2.43 14.40 15.40
C ASP A 31 1.46 13.72 14.40
N PRO A 32 0.34 14.35 14.03
CA PRO A 32 -0.58 13.84 12.99
C PRO A 32 0.13 13.56 11.66
N GLU A 33 1.23 14.25 11.41
CA GLU A 33 2.16 14.08 10.28
C GLU A 33 2.81 12.68 10.27
N CYS A 34 2.95 12.06 11.44
CA CYS A 34 3.42 10.69 11.64
C CYS A 34 2.30 9.64 11.61
N MET A 35 1.02 10.02 11.58
CA MET A 35 -0.10 9.07 11.43
C MET A 35 -0.12 8.35 10.06
N GLY A 36 0.78 8.74 9.14
CA GLY A 36 1.04 7.97 7.92
C GLY A 36 0.07 8.27 6.76
N LEU A 37 -0.83 9.24 6.89
CA LEU A 37 -1.82 9.56 5.86
C LEU A 37 -1.16 10.00 4.52
N LYS A 38 -0.10 10.83 4.59
CA LYS A 38 0.69 11.22 3.41
C LYS A 38 1.27 9.99 2.71
N MET A 39 1.81 9.04 3.49
CA MET A 39 2.47 7.83 3.00
C MET A 39 1.48 6.85 2.36
N VAL A 40 0.26 6.76 2.93
CA VAL A 40 -0.86 5.98 2.38
C VAL A 40 -1.26 6.51 1.02
N ILE A 41 -1.47 7.83 0.89
CA ILE A 41 -1.86 8.47 -0.37
C ILE A 41 -0.78 8.24 -1.44
N THR A 42 0.49 8.50 -1.11
CA THR A 42 1.61 8.28 -2.04
C THR A 42 1.76 6.81 -2.43
N GLY A 43 1.57 5.88 -1.49
CA GLY A 43 1.65 4.44 -1.75
C GLY A 43 0.57 3.96 -2.73
N TYR A 44 -0.67 4.42 -2.56
CA TYR A 44 -1.74 4.10 -3.51
C TYR A 44 -1.54 4.75 -4.88
N LEU A 45 -1.13 6.01 -4.93
CA LEU A 45 -0.82 6.68 -6.21
C LEU A 45 0.26 5.93 -6.98
N LEU A 46 1.37 5.57 -6.31
CA LEU A 46 2.45 4.80 -6.93
C LEU A 46 1.97 3.42 -7.41
N THR A 47 1.11 2.77 -6.63
CA THR A 47 0.52 1.48 -7.01
C THR A 47 -0.33 1.61 -8.27
N LEU A 48 -1.20 2.62 -8.35
CA LEU A 48 -2.04 2.86 -9.53
C LEU A 48 -1.18 3.20 -10.76
N VAL A 49 -0.15 4.03 -10.58
CA VAL A 49 0.81 4.35 -11.65
C VAL A 49 1.54 3.09 -12.13
N MET A 50 1.95 2.20 -11.22
CA MET A 50 2.56 0.92 -11.60
C MET A 50 1.59 0.01 -12.37
N ILE A 51 0.35 -0.10 -11.91
CA ILE A 51 -0.69 -0.89 -12.61
C ILE A 51 -0.85 -0.33 -14.03
N ALA A 52 -1.07 0.97 -14.18
CA ALA A 52 -1.24 1.62 -15.49
C ALA A 52 -0.01 1.44 -16.40
N TRP A 53 1.20 1.51 -15.82
CA TRP A 53 2.45 1.28 -16.56
C TRP A 53 2.55 -0.17 -17.06
N PHE A 54 2.21 -1.15 -16.23
CA PHE A 54 2.20 -2.57 -16.63
C PHE A 54 1.10 -2.90 -17.64
N GLU A 55 -0.08 -2.29 -17.57
CA GLU A 55 -1.14 -2.45 -18.58
C GLU A 55 -0.67 -1.98 -19.96
N ARG A 56 -0.09 -0.77 -20.01
CA ARG A 56 0.46 -0.19 -21.24
C ARG A 56 1.58 -1.05 -21.83
N ARG A 57 2.50 -1.53 -20.98
CA ARG A 57 3.64 -2.34 -21.43
C ARG A 57 3.22 -3.74 -21.88
N SER A 58 2.25 -4.35 -21.20
CA SER A 58 1.85 -5.74 -21.45
C SER A 58 0.73 -5.87 -22.48
N LYS A 59 0.05 -4.76 -22.87
CA LYS A 59 -1.18 -4.76 -23.69
C LYS A 59 -2.25 -5.73 -23.18
N LYS A 60 -2.31 -5.88 -21.87
CA LYS A 60 -3.22 -6.77 -21.15
C LYS A 60 -3.82 -5.97 -20.01
N GLU A 61 -5.12 -6.12 -19.80
CA GLU A 61 -5.85 -5.47 -18.72
C GLU A 61 -6.08 -6.44 -17.57
N LEU A 62 -6.08 -5.91 -16.35
CA LEU A 62 -6.58 -6.64 -15.20
C LEU A 62 -8.10 -6.43 -15.08
N THR A 63 -8.80 -7.45 -14.59
CA THR A 63 -10.21 -7.28 -14.22
C THR A 63 -10.32 -6.41 -12.98
N PHE A 64 -11.41 -5.65 -12.86
CA PHE A 64 -11.65 -4.76 -11.72
C PHE A 64 -11.46 -5.46 -10.35
N LEU A 65 -11.93 -6.70 -10.23
CA LEU A 65 -11.72 -7.52 -9.02
C LEU A 65 -10.24 -7.78 -8.70
N LYS A 66 -9.38 -7.98 -9.70
CA LYS A 66 -7.94 -8.18 -9.50
C LYS A 66 -7.26 -6.88 -9.08
N VAL A 67 -7.70 -5.74 -9.59
CA VAL A 67 -7.22 -4.42 -9.16
C VAL A 67 -7.58 -4.18 -7.69
N ILE A 68 -8.82 -4.47 -7.28
CA ILE A 68 -9.22 -4.40 -5.87
C ILE A 68 -8.36 -5.31 -4.99
N LEU A 69 -8.11 -6.55 -5.44
CA LEU A 69 -7.26 -7.48 -4.69
C LEU A 69 -5.83 -6.94 -4.51
N ILE A 70 -5.24 -6.37 -5.57
CA ILE A 70 -3.91 -5.75 -5.49
C ILE A 70 -3.95 -4.58 -4.51
N LEU A 71 -4.97 -3.72 -4.56
CA LEU A 71 -5.10 -2.59 -3.64
C LEU A 71 -5.23 -3.05 -2.18
N LEU A 72 -5.99 -4.11 -1.90
CA LEU A 72 -6.09 -4.68 -0.55
C LEU A 72 -4.74 -5.22 -0.05
N ILE A 73 -3.99 -5.92 -0.91
CA ILE A 73 -2.65 -6.38 -0.56
C ILE A 73 -1.74 -5.18 -0.28
N VAL A 74 -1.79 -4.15 -1.12
CA VAL A 74 -1.05 -2.91 -0.93
C VAL A 74 -1.40 -2.22 0.38
N SER A 75 -2.67 -2.22 0.80
CA SER A 75 -3.08 -1.68 2.11
C SER A 75 -2.32 -2.34 3.25
N ILE A 76 -2.19 -3.67 3.22
CA ILE A 76 -1.44 -4.43 4.24
C ILE A 76 0.04 -4.05 4.21
N LEU A 77 0.64 -3.96 3.02
CA LEU A 77 2.03 -3.55 2.84
C LEU A 77 2.29 -2.12 3.35
N ILE A 78 1.36 -1.20 3.12
CA ILE A 78 1.43 0.18 3.61
C ILE A 78 1.39 0.19 5.14
N ILE A 79 0.51 -0.59 5.77
CA ILE A 79 0.45 -0.71 7.24
C ILE A 79 1.79 -1.22 7.78
N ILE A 80 2.35 -2.26 7.17
CA ILE A 80 3.66 -2.82 7.55
C ILE A 80 4.77 -1.77 7.37
N SER A 81 4.80 -1.07 6.23
CA SER A 81 5.78 -0.02 5.93
C SER A 81 5.71 1.12 6.96
N ASN A 82 4.50 1.52 7.34
CA ASN A 82 4.27 2.54 8.37
C ASN A 82 4.77 2.08 9.75
N LEU A 83 4.57 0.80 10.10
CA LEU A 83 5.10 0.24 11.35
C LEU A 83 6.63 0.30 11.38
N PHE A 84 7.30 -0.14 10.31
CA PHE A 84 8.76 -0.07 10.21
C PHE A 84 9.30 1.36 10.22
N ARG A 85 8.55 2.32 9.64
CA ARG A 85 8.90 3.75 9.72
C ARG A 85 8.90 4.24 11.17
N ILE A 86 7.85 3.96 11.94
CA ILE A 86 7.75 4.39 13.35
C ILE A 86 8.90 3.77 14.16
N ILE A 87 9.15 2.48 13.99
CA ILE A 87 10.27 1.78 14.63
C ILE A 87 11.60 2.44 14.26
N GLY A 88 11.85 2.67 12.96
CA GLY A 88 13.08 3.29 12.48
C GLY A 88 13.32 4.70 13.02
N ILE A 89 12.27 5.52 13.11
CA ILE A 89 12.35 6.87 13.67
C ILE A 89 12.71 6.83 15.17
N ILE A 90 12.10 5.92 15.93
CA ILE A 90 12.39 5.74 17.36
C ILE A 90 13.85 5.33 17.57
N PHE A 91 14.34 4.33 16.82
CA PHE A 91 15.73 3.87 16.93
C PHE A 91 16.75 4.93 16.47
N ALA A 92 16.44 5.67 15.41
CA ALA A 92 17.29 6.74 14.91
C ALA A 92 17.20 8.03 15.74
N LYS A 93 16.28 8.09 16.72
CA LYS A 93 15.92 9.33 17.47
C LYS A 93 15.69 10.51 16.53
N ALA A 94 15.12 10.25 15.35
CA ALA A 94 14.97 11.25 14.30
C ALA A 94 13.79 12.17 14.64
N ALA A 95 14.08 13.40 15.04
CA ALA A 95 13.05 14.40 15.30
C ALA A 95 12.21 14.67 14.02
N PRO A 96 10.91 14.98 14.15
CA PRO A 96 10.10 15.46 13.03
C PRO A 96 10.74 16.70 12.39
N GLU A 97 10.50 16.91 11.09
CA GLU A 97 11.10 17.99 10.27
C GLU A 97 12.63 17.87 10.03
N THR A 98 13.27 16.75 10.38
CA THR A 98 14.68 16.51 10.05
C THR A 98 14.84 15.72 8.75
N PHE A 99 15.93 15.97 8.03
CA PHE A 99 16.27 15.22 6.82
C PHE A 99 16.32 13.69 7.04
N LEU A 100 16.81 13.25 8.21
CA LEU A 100 16.84 11.83 8.59
C LEU A 100 15.43 11.24 8.69
N HIS A 101 14.47 11.99 9.22
CA HIS A 101 13.08 11.57 9.34
C HIS A 101 12.45 11.32 7.97
N GLU A 102 12.68 12.23 7.01
CA GLU A 102 12.21 12.08 5.63
C GLU A 102 12.87 10.90 4.92
N MET A 103 14.19 10.75 5.05
CA MET A 103 14.92 9.63 4.46
C MET A 103 14.43 8.27 4.95
N ILE A 104 14.19 8.13 6.25
CA ILE A 104 13.66 6.88 6.84
C ILE A 104 12.28 6.59 6.26
N GLY A 105 11.41 7.60 6.16
CA GLY A 105 10.09 7.45 5.55
C GLY A 105 10.13 7.06 4.07
N ILE A 106 11.01 7.67 3.27
CA ILE A 106 11.15 7.32 1.85
C ILE A 106 11.72 5.91 1.70
N SER A 107 12.74 5.57 2.49
CA SER A 107 13.37 4.25 2.44
C SER A 107 12.39 3.13 2.79
N SER A 108 11.56 3.32 3.82
CA SER A 108 10.56 2.32 4.21
C SER A 108 9.45 2.20 3.15
N LEU A 109 9.06 3.28 2.48
CA LEU A 109 8.12 3.21 1.37
C LEU A 109 8.69 2.43 0.18
N ILE A 110 9.95 2.69 -0.19
CA ILE A 110 10.59 2.01 -1.31
C ILE A 110 10.74 0.51 -1.02
N VAL A 111 11.29 0.17 0.15
CA VAL A 111 11.61 -1.22 0.51
C VAL A 111 10.36 -2.06 0.73
N TYR A 112 9.35 -1.51 1.43
CA TYR A 112 8.20 -2.30 1.86
C TYR A 112 6.94 -2.12 0.99
N VAL A 113 6.88 -1.09 0.13
CA VAL A 113 5.73 -0.87 -0.77
C VAL A 113 6.15 -0.99 -2.23
N VAL A 114 7.08 -0.15 -2.69
CA VAL A 114 7.42 -0.05 -4.12
C VAL A 114 8.00 -1.37 -4.66
N ILE A 115 9.00 -1.94 -3.99
CA ILE A 115 9.63 -3.18 -4.43
C ILE A 115 8.62 -4.34 -4.44
N PRO A 116 7.88 -4.62 -3.35
CA PRO A 116 6.89 -5.70 -3.35
C PRO A 116 5.78 -5.51 -4.38
N VAL A 117 5.26 -4.28 -4.55
CA VAL A 117 4.21 -3.98 -5.53
C VAL A 117 4.69 -4.19 -6.96
N TYR A 118 5.94 -3.85 -7.26
CA TYR A 118 6.54 -4.14 -8.57
C TYR A 118 6.57 -5.65 -8.85
N PHE A 119 7.04 -6.46 -7.89
CA PHE A 119 7.08 -7.91 -8.03
C PHE A 119 5.68 -8.52 -8.13
N LEU A 120 4.74 -8.03 -7.31
CA LEU A 120 3.35 -8.46 -7.32
C LEU A 120 2.70 -8.17 -8.67
N SER A 121 2.83 -6.93 -9.17
CA SER A 121 2.32 -6.52 -10.47
C SER A 121 2.90 -7.43 -11.56
N ARG A 122 4.23 -7.60 -11.62
CA ARG A 122 4.88 -8.47 -12.59
C ARG A 122 4.34 -9.90 -12.55
N PHE A 123 4.11 -10.47 -11.36
CA PHE A 123 3.55 -11.81 -11.19
C PHE A 123 2.10 -11.90 -11.69
N PHE A 124 1.25 -10.93 -11.33
CA PHE A 124 -0.14 -10.87 -11.77
C PHE A 124 -0.26 -10.71 -13.29
N TYR A 125 0.55 -9.85 -13.90
CA TYR A 125 0.55 -9.66 -15.35
C TYR A 125 1.11 -10.86 -16.13
N LYS A 126 2.04 -11.62 -15.56
CA LYS A 126 2.54 -12.84 -16.19
C LYS A 126 1.53 -13.98 -16.13
N LYS A 127 0.84 -14.16 -14.99
CA LYS A 127 0.01 -15.35 -14.72
C LYS A 127 -1.48 -15.15 -15.03
N PHE A 128 -2.01 -13.94 -14.89
CA PHE A 128 -3.47 -13.71 -14.87
C PHE A 128 -3.97 -12.65 -15.85
N ALA A 129 -3.10 -11.98 -16.58
CA ALA A 129 -3.52 -10.92 -17.49
C ALA A 129 -3.94 -11.52 -18.84
N THR A 130 -5.18 -11.24 -19.21
CA THR A 130 -5.79 -11.62 -20.48
C THR A 130 -5.49 -10.55 -21.54
N PRO A 131 -5.16 -10.93 -22.78
CA PRO A 131 -4.96 -9.95 -23.85
C PRO A 131 -6.26 -9.17 -24.09
N VAL A 132 -6.12 -7.85 -24.23
CA VAL A 132 -7.25 -6.90 -24.39
C VAL A 132 -8.20 -7.30 -25.52
N LYS A 133 -7.67 -7.91 -26.61
CA LYS A 133 -8.47 -8.36 -27.75
C LYS A 133 -9.58 -9.38 -27.40
N LEU A 134 -9.38 -10.27 -26.42
CA LEU A 134 -10.35 -11.33 -26.10
C LEU A 134 -11.62 -10.82 -25.39
N LYS A 135 -11.56 -9.64 -24.76
CA LYS A 135 -12.70 -9.08 -24.01
C LYS A 135 -13.72 -8.43 -24.95
N ILE A 136 -13.25 -7.84 -26.06
CA ILE A 136 -14.09 -7.23 -27.09
C ILE A 136 -14.89 -8.30 -27.84
N GLU A 137 -14.25 -9.40 -28.27
CA GLU A 137 -14.95 -10.51 -28.95
C GLU A 137 -16.00 -11.18 -28.07
N LYS A 138 -15.70 -11.43 -26.78
CA LYS A 138 -16.68 -12.03 -25.85
C LYS A 138 -17.83 -11.08 -25.52
N GLY A 139 -17.58 -9.78 -25.42
CA GLY A 139 -18.62 -8.77 -25.23
C GLY A 139 -19.53 -8.63 -26.46
N LEU A 140 -18.97 -8.73 -27.66
CA LEU A 140 -19.70 -8.73 -28.93
C LEU A 140 -20.55 -10.00 -29.09
N GLN A 141 -19.97 -11.20 -28.87
CA GLN A 141 -20.73 -12.45 -28.92
C GLN A 141 -21.86 -12.50 -27.89
N LYS A 142 -21.63 -11.98 -26.68
CA LYS A 142 -22.67 -11.91 -25.65
C LYS A 142 -23.82 -11.01 -26.11
N ASN A 143 -23.53 -9.81 -26.63
CA ASN A 143 -24.57 -8.91 -27.16
C ASN A 143 -25.31 -9.46 -28.39
N LEU A 144 -24.61 -10.17 -29.29
CA LEU A 144 -25.23 -10.87 -30.42
C LEU A 144 -26.16 -12.00 -29.97
N SER A 145 -25.79 -12.75 -28.93
CA SER A 145 -26.62 -13.82 -28.38
C SER A 145 -27.87 -13.29 -27.67
N TYR A 146 -27.83 -12.13 -27.03
CA TYR A 146 -29.02 -11.48 -26.47
C TYR A 146 -29.89 -10.84 -27.56
N GLY A 147 -29.29 -10.27 -28.62
CA GLY A 147 -30.04 -9.69 -29.74
C GLY A 147 -30.85 -10.70 -30.56
N PHE A 148 -30.40 -11.97 -30.64
CA PHE A 148 -31.11 -13.04 -31.34
C PHE A 148 -32.27 -13.66 -30.55
N GLN A 149 -32.42 -13.35 -29.25
CA GLN A 149 -33.47 -13.90 -28.41
C GLN A 149 -34.76 -13.04 -28.40
N PHE A 150 -34.75 -11.91 -29.12
CA PHE A 150 -35.87 -10.96 -29.25
C PHE A 150 -36.51 -10.94 -30.65
N TYR A 151 -36.19 -11.91 -31.51
CA TYR A 151 -36.81 -12.09 -32.83
C TYR A 151 -37.46 -13.46 -32.98
#